data_AF-A0A9D1UEM8-F1
#
_entry.id   AF-A0A9D1UEM8-F1
#
_cell.length_a   1.000
_cell.length_b   1.000
_cell.length_c   1.000
_cell.angle_alpha   90.00
_cell.angle_beta   90.00
_cell.angle_gamma   90.00
#
_symmetry.space_group_name_H-M   'P 1'
#
loop_
_entity.id
_entity.type
_entity.pdbx_description
1 polymer ?
#
loop_
_entity_poly.entity_id
_entity_poly.type
_entity_poly.pdbx_seq_one_letter_code
_entity_poly.pdbx_strand_id
1 'polypeptide(L)'
;MLANAYSCKNPLLLKIDAYKNGFNDRSIYENVDLNCSCINAELNCKGNDVTIEDYISSNIGIPVVTEKAKEVIEKLSIGSTVFIPVNVTDFPDLSAKLYAMHIRNHVDDSAIDLSISKCAWETIAVYGFHEEQIKGNDMFRLKKDYYGIFVSQNFVQAVRKNKLTGMVFGVVRTSK
;
A
#
# COMPACT_ATOMS: atom_id res chain seq x y z
N MET A 1 6.47 14.75 9.63
CA MET A 1 5.27 15.04 8.80
C MET A 1 4.97 13.80 7.96
N LEU A 2 3.72 13.34 7.99
CA LEU A 2 3.24 12.11 7.36
C LEU A 2 2.22 12.43 6.24
N ALA A 3 1.89 11.43 5.43
CA ALA A 3 0.78 11.45 4.48
C ALA A 3 0.07 10.09 4.44
N ASN A 4 -1.20 10.07 4.02
CA ASN A 4 -1.93 8.83 3.71
C ASN A 4 -1.85 8.58 2.19
N ALA A 5 -1.33 7.42 1.78
CA ALA A 5 -1.15 7.06 0.38
C ALA A 5 -2.34 6.23 -0.15
N TYR A 6 -2.94 6.66 -1.25
CA TYR A 6 -4.04 5.94 -1.92
C TYR A 6 -3.98 6.11 -3.45
N SER A 7 -4.68 5.24 -4.20
CA SER A 7 -4.87 5.39 -5.65
C SER A 7 -6.32 5.72 -5.99
N CYS A 8 -6.53 6.56 -7.00
CA CYS A 8 -7.84 6.93 -7.53
C CYS A 8 -8.28 6.11 -8.75
N LYS A 9 -7.42 5.20 -9.25
CA LYS A 9 -7.69 4.37 -10.43
C LYS A 9 -7.34 2.92 -10.13
N ASN A 10 -8.24 2.00 -10.45
CA ASN A 10 -8.08 0.57 -10.15
C ASN A 10 -8.16 -0.27 -11.45
N PRO A 11 -7.10 -0.26 -12.28
CA PRO A 11 -7.12 -1.05 -13.52
C PRO A 11 -7.03 -2.56 -13.25
N LEU A 12 -6.41 -3.00 -12.15
CA LEU A 12 -6.19 -4.42 -11.84
C LEU A 12 -7.04 -4.90 -10.65
N LEU A 13 -7.68 -6.06 -10.83
CA LEU A 13 -8.23 -6.90 -9.78
C LEU A 13 -7.17 -7.96 -9.41
N LEU A 14 -6.63 -7.88 -8.19
CA LEU A 14 -5.81 -8.97 -7.67
C LEU A 14 -6.71 -10.14 -7.32
N LYS A 15 -6.36 -11.31 -7.85
CA LYS A 15 -6.92 -12.60 -7.44
C LYS A 15 -5.84 -13.37 -6.69
N ILE A 16 -5.79 -13.16 -5.38
CA ILE A 16 -5.05 -14.04 -4.51
C ILE A 16 -5.90 -15.28 -4.27
N ASP A 17 -5.38 -16.46 -4.61
CA ASP A 17 -6.02 -17.71 -4.23
C ASP A 17 -5.90 -17.87 -2.72
N ALA A 18 -6.94 -17.43 -2.01
CA ALA A 18 -6.99 -17.39 -0.57
C ALA A 18 -6.75 -18.78 0.04
N TYR A 19 -7.34 -19.81 -0.56
CA TYR A 19 -7.26 -21.18 -0.09
C TYR A 19 -5.84 -21.77 -0.23
N LYS A 20 -5.18 -21.57 -1.37
CA LYS A 20 -3.81 -22.09 -1.58
C LYS A 20 -2.75 -21.36 -0.76
N ASN A 21 -2.99 -20.12 -0.37
CA ASN A 21 -2.07 -19.35 0.45
C ASN A 21 -2.32 -19.50 1.96
N GLY A 22 -3.31 -20.30 2.39
CA GLY A 22 -3.76 -20.29 3.80
C GLY A 22 -4.24 -18.88 4.24
N PHE A 23 -4.69 -18.09 3.26
CA PHE A 23 -4.99 -16.68 3.36
C PHE A 23 -6.48 -16.48 3.62
N ASN A 24 -6.78 -15.54 4.52
CA ASN A 24 -8.11 -15.02 4.77
C ASN A 24 -7.98 -13.50 4.62
N ASP A 25 -8.93 -12.82 3.99
CA ASP A 25 -8.90 -11.34 3.85
C ASP A 25 -8.82 -10.63 5.22
N ARG A 26 -9.17 -11.34 6.30
CA ARG A 26 -9.00 -10.90 7.69
C ARG A 26 -7.59 -11.09 8.27
N SER A 27 -6.74 -11.93 7.67
CA SER A 27 -5.39 -12.29 8.14
C SER A 27 -4.23 -11.70 7.32
N ILE A 28 -4.52 -10.90 6.30
CA ILE A 28 -3.54 -10.05 5.57
C ILE A 28 -2.66 -9.18 6.50
N TYR A 29 -3.09 -8.95 7.75
CA TYR A 29 -2.39 -8.17 8.78
C TYR A 29 -1.61 -9.03 9.78
N GLU A 30 -1.76 -10.36 9.71
CA GLU A 30 -0.91 -11.30 10.42
C GLU A 30 0.38 -11.49 9.62
N ASN A 31 1.48 -11.91 10.25
CA ASN A 31 2.73 -12.24 9.55
C ASN A 31 2.55 -13.53 8.72
N VAL A 32 1.72 -13.47 7.69
CA VAL A 32 1.46 -14.59 6.78
C VAL A 32 2.51 -14.57 5.68
N ASP A 33 3.29 -15.63 5.61
CA ASP A 33 4.20 -15.86 4.49
C ASP A 33 3.41 -16.30 3.26
N LEU A 34 3.04 -15.30 2.45
CA LEU A 34 2.37 -15.50 1.17
C LEU A 34 3.31 -16.26 0.22
N ASN A 35 2.79 -17.32 -0.38
CA ASN A 35 3.56 -18.12 -1.33
C ASN A 35 3.57 -17.43 -2.70
N CYS A 36 4.76 -17.07 -3.18
CA CYS A 36 5.00 -16.39 -4.45
C CYS A 36 4.35 -17.06 -5.67
N SER A 37 4.07 -18.36 -5.63
CA SER A 37 3.45 -19.11 -6.74
C SER A 37 1.94 -18.91 -6.88
N CYS A 38 1.30 -18.19 -5.95
CA CYS A 38 -0.16 -18.16 -5.82
C CYS A 38 -0.79 -16.74 -5.83
N ILE A 39 -0.06 -15.70 -6.25
CA ILE A 39 -0.62 -14.35 -6.44
C ILE A 39 -0.80 -14.10 -7.93
N ASN A 40 -2.05 -14.13 -8.39
CA ASN A 40 -2.43 -13.82 -9.76
C ASN A 40 -3.18 -12.48 -9.80
N ALA A 41 -3.07 -11.74 -10.90
CA ALA A 41 -3.88 -10.55 -11.14
C ALA A 41 -4.60 -10.65 -12.49
N GLU A 42 -5.85 -10.18 -12.50
CA GLU A 42 -6.66 -10.04 -13.71
C GLU A 42 -7.09 -8.57 -13.87
N LEU A 43 -7.42 -8.15 -15.09
CA LEU A 43 -7.93 -6.82 -15.33
C LEU A 43 -9.40 -6.71 -14.92
N ASN A 44 -9.76 -5.60 -14.28
CA ASN A 44 -11.17 -5.27 -13.98
C ASN A 44 -11.86 -4.53 -15.13
N CYS A 45 -11.16 -4.28 -16.24
CA CYS A 45 -11.64 -3.47 -17.35
C CYS A 45 -11.45 -4.24 -18.66
N LYS A 46 -12.53 -4.38 -19.45
CA LYS A 46 -12.43 -4.92 -20.82
C LYS A 46 -12.10 -3.76 -21.77
N GLY A 47 -10.88 -3.72 -22.29
CA GLY A 47 -10.44 -2.75 -23.30
C GLY A 47 -8.91 -2.67 -23.43
N ASN A 48 -8.42 -2.29 -24.61
CA ASN A 48 -6.99 -2.26 -24.94
C ASN A 48 -6.24 -1.01 -24.41
N ASP A 49 -6.89 -0.14 -23.63
CA ASP A 49 -6.36 1.18 -23.27
C ASP A 49 -6.05 1.29 -21.76
N VAL A 50 -5.42 0.24 -21.22
CA VAL A 50 -5.03 0.17 -19.81
C VAL A 50 -3.62 0.68 -19.64
N THR A 51 -3.47 1.88 -19.09
CA THR A 51 -2.17 2.37 -18.62
C THR A 51 -1.88 1.79 -17.23
N ILE A 52 -0.75 1.10 -17.10
CA ILE A 52 -0.27 0.58 -15.82
C ILE A 52 0.49 1.68 -15.09
N GLU A 53 -0.06 2.10 -13.96
CA GLU A 53 0.58 3.06 -13.06
C GLU A 53 1.61 2.37 -12.16
N ASP A 54 2.57 3.14 -11.63
CA ASP A 54 3.64 2.62 -10.78
C ASP A 54 3.13 2.06 -9.43
N TYR A 55 1.98 2.54 -8.97
CA TYR A 55 1.26 2.06 -7.81
C TYR A 55 -0.20 1.79 -8.15
N ILE A 56 -0.67 0.60 -7.80
CA ILE A 56 -1.99 0.09 -8.13
C ILE A 56 -2.64 -0.39 -6.81
N SER A 57 -3.79 0.17 -6.49
CA SER A 57 -4.59 -0.34 -5.37
C SER A 57 -5.12 -1.74 -5.69
N SER A 58 -5.54 -2.48 -4.66
CA SER A 58 -6.19 -3.78 -4.86
C SER A 58 -7.43 -3.94 -4.02
N ASN A 59 -8.29 -4.87 -4.45
CA ASN A 59 -9.54 -5.22 -3.79
C ASN A 59 -9.37 -5.80 -2.39
N ILE A 60 -8.22 -6.40 -2.08
CA ILE A 60 -7.94 -7.04 -0.79
C ILE A 60 -7.05 -6.19 0.11
N GLY A 61 -6.70 -4.96 -0.31
CA GLY A 61 -5.88 -4.07 0.49
C GLY A 61 -4.38 -4.36 0.46
N ILE A 62 -3.86 -5.27 -0.39
CA ILE A 62 -2.42 -5.35 -0.71
C ILE A 62 -2.15 -4.58 -2.00
N PRO A 63 -1.51 -3.40 -1.97
CA PRO A 63 -1.20 -2.69 -3.20
C PRO A 63 -0.19 -3.44 -4.06
N VAL A 64 -0.25 -3.22 -5.36
CA VAL A 64 0.70 -3.73 -6.35
C VAL A 64 1.53 -2.57 -6.87
N VAL A 65 2.81 -2.82 -7.10
CA VAL A 65 3.75 -1.84 -7.62
C VAL A 65 4.53 -2.42 -8.80
N THR A 66 4.99 -1.54 -9.68
CA THR A 66 5.94 -1.89 -10.75
C THR A 66 7.34 -2.16 -10.17
N GLU A 67 8.20 -2.82 -10.94
CA GLU A 67 9.63 -2.99 -10.61
C GLU A 67 10.31 -1.65 -10.29
N LYS A 68 10.03 -0.61 -11.09
CA LYS A 68 10.53 0.76 -10.87
C LYS A 68 10.12 1.32 -9.50
N ALA A 69 8.84 1.21 -9.14
CA ALA A 69 8.37 1.69 -7.83
C ALA A 69 8.97 0.88 -6.69
N LYS A 70 9.03 -0.44 -6.82
CA LYS A 70 9.72 -1.32 -5.85
C LYS A 70 11.15 -0.84 -5.59
N GLU A 71 11.96 -0.66 -6.62
CA GLU A 71 13.37 -0.23 -6.48
C GLU A 71 13.54 1.11 -5.77
N VAL A 72 12.57 2.01 -5.90
CA VAL A 72 12.56 3.30 -5.19
C VAL A 72 12.15 3.10 -3.74
N ILE A 73 11.10 2.31 -3.48
CA ILE A 73 10.56 2.10 -2.14
C ILE A 73 11.52 1.28 -1.27
N GLU A 74 12.23 0.29 -1.83
CA GLU A 74 13.23 -0.52 -1.12
C GLU A 74 14.40 0.30 -0.56
N LYS A 75 14.63 1.52 -1.07
CA LYS A 75 15.68 2.43 -0.57
C LYS A 75 15.24 3.23 0.66
N LEU A 76 14.00 3.08 1.10
CA LEU A 76 13.41 3.79 2.23
C LEU A 76 13.35 2.91 3.48
N SER A 77 13.07 3.50 4.63
CA SER A 77 12.91 2.77 5.90
C SER A 77 11.53 2.10 5.97
N ILE A 78 11.35 0.99 5.24
CA ILE A 78 10.06 0.28 5.08
C ILE A 78 9.83 -0.88 6.04
N GLY A 79 10.72 -1.07 7.02
CA GLY A 79 10.63 -2.12 8.03
C GLY A 79 10.53 -3.52 7.43
N SER A 80 9.58 -4.32 7.92
CA SER A 80 9.35 -5.70 7.50
C SER A 80 8.50 -5.85 6.23
N THR A 81 8.34 -4.79 5.44
CA THR A 81 7.60 -4.85 4.17
C THR A 81 8.30 -5.79 3.19
N VAL A 82 7.52 -6.64 2.51
CA VAL A 82 8.03 -7.58 1.51
C VAL A 82 7.35 -7.38 0.16
N PHE A 83 8.11 -7.56 -0.92
CA PHE A 83 7.62 -7.49 -2.30
C PHE A 83 7.54 -8.88 -2.90
N ILE A 84 6.33 -9.30 -3.25
CA ILE A 84 6.06 -10.65 -3.76
C ILE A 84 5.73 -10.56 -5.25
N PRO A 85 6.43 -11.28 -6.14
CA PRO A 85 6.12 -11.27 -7.57
C PRO A 85 4.66 -11.64 -7.84
N VAL A 86 4.03 -10.93 -8.78
CA VAL A 86 2.64 -11.17 -9.21
C VAL A 86 2.65 -11.70 -10.63
N ASN A 87 1.95 -12.81 -10.86
CA ASN A 87 1.72 -13.35 -12.20
C ASN A 87 0.47 -12.69 -12.79
N VAL A 88 0.57 -12.15 -14.00
CA VAL A 88 -0.56 -11.54 -14.72
C VAL A 88 -0.88 -12.41 -15.92
N THR A 89 -2.07 -13.00 -15.95
CA THR A 89 -2.43 -14.02 -16.97
C THR A 89 -3.20 -13.46 -18.17
N ASP A 90 -3.83 -12.29 -18.03
CA ASP A 90 -4.76 -11.75 -19.04
C ASP A 90 -4.39 -10.35 -19.57
N PHE A 91 -3.08 -10.05 -19.64
CA PHE A 91 -2.61 -8.76 -20.17
C PHE A 91 -1.71 -8.97 -21.39
N PRO A 92 -2.16 -8.62 -22.61
CA PRO A 92 -1.28 -8.62 -23.78
C PRO A 92 -0.27 -7.48 -23.62
N ASP A 93 1.02 -7.78 -23.74
CA ASP A 93 2.16 -6.84 -23.72
C ASP A 93 2.57 -6.18 -22.39
N LEU A 94 2.37 -6.84 -21.25
CA LEU A 94 3.05 -6.42 -20.01
C LEU A 94 4.46 -7.02 -19.92
N SER A 95 5.46 -6.32 -20.46
CA SER A 95 6.87 -6.55 -20.12
C SER A 95 7.19 -6.11 -18.68
N ALA A 96 6.30 -5.33 -18.03
CA ALA A 96 6.56 -4.80 -16.71
C ALA A 96 6.30 -5.86 -15.64
N LYS A 97 7.33 -6.13 -14.83
CA LYS A 97 7.21 -6.99 -13.65
C LYS A 97 6.44 -6.25 -12.56
N LEU A 98 5.46 -6.95 -11.98
CA LEU A 98 4.63 -6.43 -10.90
C LEU A 98 4.89 -7.18 -9.59
N TYR A 99 4.75 -6.46 -8.48
CA TYR A 99 4.98 -6.97 -7.15
C TYR A 99 3.87 -6.54 -6.19
N ALA A 100 3.30 -7.48 -5.45
CA ALA A 100 2.42 -7.20 -4.33
C ALA A 100 3.29 -6.68 -3.17
N MET A 101 2.99 -5.48 -2.69
CA MET A 101 3.70 -4.82 -1.60
C MET A 101 3.00 -5.13 -0.29
N HIS A 102 3.45 -6.19 0.36
CA HIS A 102 2.92 -6.67 1.64
C HIS A 102 3.56 -5.89 2.80
N ILE A 103 2.87 -4.85 3.25
CA ILE A 103 3.31 -3.97 4.34
C ILE A 103 3.04 -4.64 5.68
N ARG A 104 4.07 -5.25 6.30
CA ARG A 104 3.97 -5.93 7.60
C ARG A 104 4.33 -5.04 8.79
N ASN A 105 4.73 -3.79 8.51
CA ASN A 105 5.07 -2.83 9.54
C ASN A 105 3.80 -2.22 10.13
N HIS A 106 3.32 -2.79 11.24
CA HIS A 106 2.10 -2.37 11.91
C HIS A 106 2.40 -1.53 13.15
N VAL A 107 1.76 -0.36 13.20
CA VAL A 107 1.75 0.56 14.34
C VAL A 107 0.45 0.36 15.11
N ASP A 108 0.53 0.45 16.43
CA ASP A 108 -0.65 0.32 17.28
C ASP A 108 -1.61 1.50 17.05
N ASP A 109 -2.92 1.26 17.06
CA ASP A 109 -3.92 2.31 16.88
C ASP A 109 -3.88 3.39 17.98
N SER A 110 -3.28 3.08 19.14
CA SER A 110 -2.98 4.08 20.18
C SER A 110 -1.99 5.16 19.75
N ALA A 111 -1.32 4.99 18.60
CA ALA A 111 -0.49 6.02 18.00
C ALA A 111 -1.31 7.19 17.42
N ILE A 112 -2.62 7.01 17.20
CA ILE A 112 -3.49 8.08 16.72
C ILE A 112 -3.68 9.12 17.82
N ASP A 113 -3.29 10.35 17.54
CA ASP A 113 -3.62 11.51 18.37
C ASP A 113 -4.95 12.11 17.90
N LEU A 114 -6.03 11.78 18.62
CA LEU A 114 -7.37 12.29 18.34
C LEU A 114 -7.51 13.79 18.60
N SER A 115 -6.64 14.41 19.40
CA SER A 115 -6.71 15.85 19.72
C SER A 115 -6.36 16.74 18.53
N ILE A 116 -5.54 16.25 17.61
CA ILE A 116 -5.12 16.96 16.39
C ILE A 116 -5.68 16.35 15.10
N SER A 117 -6.28 15.16 15.20
CA SER A 117 -7.06 14.54 14.13
C SER A 117 -8.31 15.37 13.81
N LYS A 118 -8.79 15.28 12.58
CA LYS A 118 -10.08 15.87 12.19
C LYS A 118 -11.00 14.78 11.66
N CYS A 119 -12.19 14.71 12.24
CA CYS A 119 -13.23 13.80 11.76
C CYS A 119 -14.14 14.50 10.74
N ALA A 120 -14.61 13.74 9.76
CA ALA A 120 -15.77 14.07 8.96
C ALA A 120 -16.79 12.95 9.15
N TRP A 121 -17.94 13.29 9.74
CA TRP A 121 -18.95 12.32 10.15
C TRP A 121 -18.33 11.29 11.11
N GLU A 122 -18.55 10.00 10.84
CA GLU A 122 -18.05 8.88 11.65
C GLU A 122 -16.65 8.41 11.23
N THR A 123 -15.93 9.19 10.40
CA THR A 123 -14.61 8.81 9.87
C THR A 123 -13.54 9.87 10.13
N ILE A 124 -12.27 9.46 10.25
CA ILE A 124 -11.14 10.40 10.36
C ILE A 124 -10.78 10.90 8.95
N ALA A 125 -10.98 12.19 8.71
CA ALA A 125 -10.64 12.86 7.45
C ALA A 125 -9.17 13.32 7.40
N VAL A 126 -8.59 13.64 8.56
CA VAL A 126 -7.17 14.00 8.71
C VAL A 126 -6.64 13.27 9.93
N TYR A 127 -5.69 12.37 9.72
CA TYR A 127 -5.06 11.63 10.82
C TYR A 127 -4.03 12.49 11.54
N GLY A 128 -4.01 12.39 12.86
CA GLY A 128 -2.96 12.88 13.75
C GLY A 128 -2.21 11.70 14.36
N PHE A 129 -0.89 11.77 14.46
CA PHE A 129 -0.09 10.73 15.11
C PHE A 129 0.87 11.29 16.15
N HIS A 130 1.06 10.52 17.23
CA HIS A 130 2.17 10.65 18.16
C HIS A 130 3.46 10.18 17.48
N GLU A 131 4.40 11.10 17.24
CA GLU A 131 5.61 10.86 16.43
C GLU A 131 6.55 9.80 17.05
N GLU A 132 6.57 9.68 18.37
CA GLU A 132 7.33 8.68 19.10
C GLU A 132 6.82 7.24 18.87
N GLN A 133 5.55 7.08 18.50
CA GLN A 133 4.93 5.76 18.31
C GLN A 133 5.08 5.18 16.91
N ILE A 134 5.41 6.00 15.91
CA ILE A 134 5.62 5.58 14.50
C ILE A 134 7.05 5.08 14.22
N LYS A 135 7.97 5.24 15.20
CA LYS A 135 9.33 4.66 15.22
C LYS A 135 10.19 4.98 13.99
N GLY A 136 10.00 6.14 13.36
CA GLY A 136 10.82 6.59 12.23
C GLY A 136 10.65 5.79 10.93
N ASN A 137 9.60 4.98 10.81
CA ASN A 137 9.35 4.24 9.58
C ASN A 137 8.79 5.15 8.48
N ASP A 138 9.25 4.93 7.24
CA ASP A 138 8.79 5.66 6.07
C ASP A 138 7.45 5.14 5.52
N MET A 139 7.05 3.93 5.92
CA MET A 139 5.78 3.31 5.54
C MET A 139 5.27 2.35 6.62
N PHE A 140 3.99 2.44 6.96
CA PHE A 140 3.34 1.58 7.94
C PHE A 140 1.82 1.51 7.75
N ARG A 141 1.18 0.60 8.48
CA ARG A 141 -0.28 0.50 8.66
C ARG A 141 -0.65 0.55 10.12
N LEU A 142 -1.89 0.89 10.43
CA LEU A 142 -2.45 0.66 11.76
C LEU A 142 -2.93 -0.79 11.87
N LYS A 143 -2.97 -1.34 13.09
CA LYS A 143 -3.42 -2.73 13.30
C LYS A 143 -4.90 -2.94 12.98
N LYS A 144 -5.76 -1.94 13.20
CA LYS A 144 -7.20 -2.05 12.97
C LYS A 144 -7.70 -1.27 11.74
N ASP A 145 -6.85 -0.45 11.12
CA ASP A 145 -7.18 0.22 9.84
C ASP A 145 -6.72 -0.63 8.67
N TYR A 146 -7.71 -1.22 8.00
CA TYR A 146 -7.50 -2.18 6.93
C TYR A 146 -7.03 -1.56 5.61
N TYR A 147 -7.29 -0.27 5.40
CA TYR A 147 -7.06 0.37 4.10
C TYR A 147 -6.05 1.52 4.14
N GLY A 148 -5.82 2.12 5.31
CA GLY A 148 -4.86 3.22 5.47
C GLY A 148 -3.41 2.76 5.32
N ILE A 149 -2.68 3.36 4.38
CA ILE A 149 -1.23 3.23 4.26
C ILE A 149 -0.62 4.59 4.58
N PHE A 150 0.10 4.65 5.70
CA PHE A 150 0.71 5.88 6.16
C PHE A 150 2.18 5.91 5.77
N VAL A 151 2.61 7.03 5.20
CA VAL A 151 3.96 7.21 4.69
C VAL A 151 4.58 8.51 5.20
N SER A 152 5.90 8.54 5.30
CA SER A 152 6.63 9.74 5.71
C SER A 152 6.75 10.77 4.58
N GLN A 153 7.15 11.99 4.94
CA GLN A 153 7.52 13.00 3.94
C GLN A 153 8.72 12.59 3.07
N ASN A 154 9.64 11.77 3.59
CA ASN A 154 10.76 11.22 2.83
C ASN A 154 10.25 10.30 1.70
N PHE A 155 9.29 9.44 2.02
CA PHE A 155 8.61 8.60 1.03
C PHE A 155 7.91 9.44 -0.06
N VAL A 156 7.15 10.48 0.35
CA VAL A 156 6.48 11.40 -0.60
C VAL A 156 7.49 12.08 -1.52
N GLN A 157 8.63 12.52 -0.99
CA GLN A 157 9.69 13.13 -1.78
C GLN A 157 10.32 12.14 -2.76
N ALA A 158 10.56 10.90 -2.33
CA ALA A 158 11.09 9.84 -3.19
C ALA A 158 10.14 9.54 -4.37
N VAL A 159 8.83 9.42 -4.10
CA VAL A 159 7.80 9.24 -5.13
C VAL A 159 7.80 10.39 -6.14
N ARG A 160 7.79 11.65 -5.66
CA ARG A 160 7.77 12.83 -6.53
C ARG A 160 9.06 12.97 -7.35
N LYS A 161 10.22 12.75 -6.72
CA LYS A 161 11.54 12.85 -7.36
C LYS A 161 11.70 11.83 -8.49
N ASN A 162 11.20 10.61 -8.29
CA ASN A 162 11.26 9.53 -9.29
C ASN A 162 10.06 9.52 -10.25
N LYS A 163 9.15 10.50 -10.13
CA LYS A 163 7.94 10.64 -10.95
C LYS A 163 7.14 9.32 -10.98
N LEU A 164 6.94 8.72 -9.81
CA LEU A 164 6.08 7.53 -9.69
C LEU A 164 4.61 7.95 -9.82
N THR A 165 3.84 7.18 -10.59
CA THR A 165 2.42 7.42 -10.88
C THR A 165 1.50 6.57 -9.99
N GLY A 166 0.21 6.91 -9.93
CA GLY A 166 -0.81 6.12 -9.22
C GLY A 166 -0.88 6.29 -7.70
N MET A 167 0.01 7.07 -7.08
CA MET A 167 -0.11 7.47 -5.67
C MET A 167 -0.61 8.91 -5.52
N VAL A 168 -1.60 9.07 -4.65
CA VAL A 168 -2.11 10.35 -4.15
C VAL A 168 -1.88 10.40 -2.64
N PHE A 169 -1.58 11.59 -2.13
CA PHE A 169 -1.20 11.80 -0.73
C PHE A 169 -2.21 12.70 -0.03
N GLY A 170 -2.92 12.14 0.94
CA GLY A 170 -3.76 12.87 1.89
C GLY A 170 -2.94 13.53 3.01
N VAL A 171 -3.50 14.59 3.59
CA VAL A 171 -2.84 15.33 4.69
C VAL A 171 -2.88 14.51 5.98
N VAL A 172 -1.73 14.40 6.65
CA VAL A 172 -1.60 13.83 8.00
C VAL A 172 -0.81 14.80 8.88
N ARG A 173 -1.16 14.89 10.16
CA ARG A 173 -0.57 15.76 11.16
C ARG A 173 0.18 14.93 12.19
N THR A 174 1.15 15.54 12.86
CA THR A 174 1.89 14.88 13.95
C THR A 174 1.96 15.82 15.14
N SER A 175 1.81 15.27 16.34
CA SER A 175 2.10 15.91 17.63
C SER A 175 3.41 15.34 18.19
N LYS A 176 4.02 16.12 19.07
CA LYS A 176 5.21 15.72 19.82
C LYS A 176 4.82 15.01 21.11
#